data_AF-A0A3D8IDY9-F1
#
_entry.id   AF-A0A3D8IDY9-F1
#
_cell.length_a   1.000
_cell.length_b   1.000
_cell.length_c   1.000
_cell.angle_alpha   90.00
_cell.angle_beta   90.00
_cell.angle_gamma   90.00
#
_symmetry.space_group_name_H-M   'P 1'
#
loop_
_entity.id
_entity.type
_entity.pdbx_description
1 polymer ?
#
loop_
_entity_poly.entity_id
_entity_poly.type
_entity_poly.pdbx_seq_one_letter_code
_entity_poly.pdbx_strand_id
1 'polypeptide(L)'
;MRQVVGGAYLSGYIPKHYGVVNNLGQNIYYTAYYHLVLESGDTPYFNLGSNYYAAVATTYNFRTNSTSAEIVKINLNNSSDVQRIDNQNAVRSKIKSFDNVYSWIKADKVNIKYFK
;
A
#
# COMPACT_ATOMS: atom_id res chain seq x y z
N MET A 1 4.75 11.65 -29.45
CA MET A 1 4.49 11.44 -28.01
C MET A 1 4.23 9.96 -27.80
N ARG A 2 4.94 9.30 -26.86
CA ARG A 2 4.85 7.84 -26.64
C ARG A 2 3.46 7.47 -26.11
N GLN A 3 2.76 6.63 -26.85
CA GLN A 3 1.52 6.00 -26.46
C GLN A 3 1.80 5.07 -25.27
N VAL A 4 1.26 5.40 -24.09
CA VAL A 4 1.32 4.52 -22.93
C VAL A 4 0.16 3.54 -23.06
N VAL A 5 0.47 2.27 -23.34
CA VAL A 5 -0.49 1.18 -23.44
C VAL A 5 -0.43 0.38 -22.13
N GLY A 6 -1.29 0.73 -21.16
CA GLY A 6 -1.53 -0.01 -19.90
C GLY A 6 -0.55 0.24 -18.75
N GLY A 7 -1.03 0.07 -17.52
CA GLY A 7 -0.26 0.03 -16.27
C GLY A 7 -1.06 0.49 -15.03
N ALA A 8 -0.75 -0.05 -13.86
CA ALA A 8 -1.26 0.45 -12.59
C ALA A 8 -0.40 1.61 -12.08
N TYR A 9 -0.98 2.58 -11.38
CA TYR A 9 -0.22 3.66 -10.74
C TYR A 9 -0.67 3.93 -9.31
N LEU A 10 0.27 4.43 -8.51
CA LEU A 10 0.01 4.86 -7.15
C LEU A 10 -0.61 6.25 -7.15
N SER A 11 -1.78 6.39 -6.52
CA SER A 11 -2.48 7.68 -6.42
C SER A 11 -1.95 8.58 -5.30
N GLY A 12 -1.09 8.07 -4.41
CA GLY A 12 -0.66 8.77 -3.19
C GLY A 12 -1.74 8.88 -2.12
N TYR A 13 -3.00 8.57 -2.46
CA TYR A 13 -4.10 8.49 -1.52
C TYR A 13 -3.93 7.30 -0.57
N ILE A 14 -4.16 7.55 0.72
CA ILE A 14 -4.01 6.57 1.81
C ILE A 14 -5.40 6.29 2.40
N PRO A 15 -6.19 5.35 1.83
CA PRO A 15 -7.50 4.98 2.36
C PRO A 15 -7.46 4.39 3.77
N LYS A 16 -6.32 3.83 4.17
CA LYS A 16 -6.13 3.17 5.45
C LYS A 16 -4.70 3.33 5.92
N HIS A 17 -4.54 3.58 7.21
CA HIS A 17 -3.26 3.55 7.88
C HIS A 17 -3.46 3.22 9.36
N TYR A 18 -2.46 2.62 10.00
CA TYR A 18 -2.48 2.37 11.43
C TYR A 18 -1.05 2.33 11.98
N GLY A 19 -0.92 2.60 13.27
CA GLY A 19 0.33 2.51 14.01
C GLY A 19 0.18 1.59 15.21
N VAL A 20 1.27 0.97 15.60
CA VAL A 20 1.37 0.13 16.80
C VAL A 20 2.39 0.75 17.73
N VAL A 21 2.01 0.97 18.99
CA VAL A 21 2.89 1.45 20.06
C VAL A 21 3.10 0.35 21.10
N ASN A 22 4.18 0.43 21.87
CA ASN A 22 4.37 -0.42 23.04
C ASN A 22 3.67 0.17 24.28
N ASN A 23 3.71 -0.57 25.40
CA ASN A 23 3.11 -0.15 26.67
C ASN A 23 3.71 1.15 27.27
N LEU A 24 4.84 1.63 26.74
CA LEU A 24 5.50 2.87 27.12
C LEU A 24 5.17 4.03 26.17
N GLY A 25 4.27 3.83 25.19
CA GLY A 25 3.90 4.83 24.19
C GLY A 25 4.94 5.03 23.08
N GLN A 26 5.92 4.15 22.94
CA GLN A 26 6.92 4.22 21.87
C GLN A 26 6.41 3.53 20.60
N ASN A 27 6.56 4.18 19.45
CA ASN A 27 6.18 3.62 18.15
C ASN A 27 6.97 2.35 17.82
N ILE A 28 6.27 1.29 17.40
CA ILE A 28 6.82 0.03 16.93
C ILE A 28 6.72 -0.06 15.41
N TYR A 29 5.50 0.05 14.88
CA TYR A 29 5.20 -0.06 13.45
C TYR A 29 4.26 1.03 13.00
N TYR A 30 4.38 1.41 11.73
CA TYR A 30 3.38 2.18 11.02
C TYR A 30 3.14 1.57 9.65
N THR A 31 1.89 1.26 9.35
CA THR A 31 1.49 0.71 8.05
C THR A 31 0.54 1.68 7.38
N ALA A 32 0.87 2.09 6.16
CA ALA A 32 -0.01 2.84 5.28
C ALA A 32 -0.35 2.01 4.04
N TYR A 33 -1.58 2.08 3.59
CA TYR A 33 -2.07 1.39 2.41
C TYR A 33 -2.24 2.40 1.29
N TYR A 34 -1.30 2.47 0.35
CA TYR A 34 -1.38 3.41 -0.78
C TYR A 34 -2.27 2.84 -1.87
N HIS A 35 -3.31 3.58 -2.24
CA HIS A 35 -4.27 3.13 -3.24
C HIS A 35 -3.66 3.06 -4.64
N LEU A 36 -3.87 1.92 -5.31
CA LEU A 36 -3.48 1.68 -6.69
C LEU A 36 -4.67 1.89 -7.61
N VAL A 37 -4.50 2.79 -8.57
CA VAL A 37 -5.45 2.96 -9.66
C VAL A 37 -5.01 2.06 -10.80
N LEU A 38 -5.91 1.19 -11.23
CA LEU A 38 -5.66 0.26 -12.33
C LEU A 38 -6.18 0.87 -13.63
N GLU A 39 -5.35 0.90 -14.66
CA GLU A 39 -5.80 1.24 -16.02
C GLU A 39 -6.56 0.06 -16.63
N SER A 40 -7.37 0.35 -17.66
CA SER A 40 -8.16 -0.68 -18.37
C SER A 40 -7.24 -1.76 -18.93
N GLY A 41 -7.47 -3.01 -18.54
CA GLY A 41 -6.66 -4.17 -18.94
C GLY A 41 -5.72 -4.71 -17.86
N ASP A 42 -5.48 -3.97 -16.77
CA ASP A 42 -4.61 -4.44 -15.69
C ASP A 42 -5.35 -5.23 -14.60
N THR A 43 -6.64 -4.99 -14.43
CA THR A 43 -7.49 -5.64 -13.41
C THR A 43 -7.35 -7.18 -13.33
N PRO A 44 -7.26 -7.93 -14.45
CA PRO A 44 -7.08 -9.37 -14.40
C PRO A 44 -5.77 -9.82 -13.74
N TYR A 45 -4.69 -9.05 -13.86
CA TYR A 45 -3.40 -9.40 -13.25
C TYR A 45 -3.41 -9.31 -11.73
N PHE A 46 -4.29 -8.47 -11.17
CA PHE A 46 -4.39 -8.25 -9.73
C PHE A 46 -5.39 -9.19 -9.04
N ASN A 47 -6.22 -9.91 -9.81
CA ASN A 47 -7.24 -10.85 -9.30
C ASN A 47 -8.02 -10.33 -8.08
N LEU A 48 -8.51 -9.08 -8.19
CA LEU A 48 -9.13 -8.37 -7.06
C LEU A 48 -10.45 -9.04 -6.63
N GLY A 49 -11.26 -9.51 -7.58
CA GLY A 49 -12.66 -9.79 -7.32
C GLY A 49 -13.48 -8.49 -7.27
N SER A 50 -14.78 -8.58 -7.49
CA SER A 50 -15.64 -7.42 -7.79
C SER A 50 -15.72 -6.37 -6.67
N ASN A 51 -15.50 -6.79 -5.42
CA ASN A 51 -15.66 -5.95 -4.23
C ASN A 51 -14.31 -5.52 -3.63
N TYR A 52 -13.22 -5.57 -4.38
CA TYR A 52 -11.90 -5.21 -3.87
C TYR A 52 -11.23 -4.15 -4.73
N TYR A 53 -10.41 -3.33 -4.09
CA TYR A 53 -9.46 -2.44 -4.75
C TYR A 53 -8.02 -2.85 -4.42
N ALA A 54 -7.08 -2.50 -5.30
CA ALA A 54 -5.67 -2.78 -5.10
C ALA A 54 -5.01 -1.69 -4.24
N ALA A 55 -4.06 -2.09 -3.38
CA ALA A 55 -3.23 -1.17 -2.63
C ALA A 55 -1.82 -1.73 -2.41
N VAL A 56 -0.86 -0.85 -2.09
CA VAL A 56 0.45 -1.25 -1.59
C VAL A 56 0.48 -1.00 -0.08
N ALA A 57 0.45 -2.09 0.69
CA ALA A 57 0.65 -2.05 2.14
C ALA A 57 2.14 -1.84 2.41
N THR A 58 2.48 -0.67 2.96
CA THR A 58 3.86 -0.29 3.23
C THR A 58 4.02 -0.09 4.73
N THR A 59 4.95 -0.83 5.33
CA THR A 59 5.18 -0.81 6.77
C THR A 59 6.56 -0.26 7.07
N TYR A 60 6.61 0.77 7.91
CA TYR A 60 7.83 1.28 8.51
C TYR A 60 7.99 0.72 9.93
N ASN A 61 9.11 0.04 10.18
CA ASN A 61 9.49 -0.45 11.49
C ASN A 61 10.41 0.56 12.18
N PHE A 62 9.94 1.14 13.29
CA PHE A 62 10.70 2.13 14.06
C PHE A 62 11.88 1.52 14.81
N ARG A 63 11.80 0.23 15.19
CA ARG A 63 12.85 -0.45 15.95
C ARG A 63 14.07 -0.78 15.09
N THR A 64 13.84 -1.12 13.82
CA THR A 64 14.90 -1.52 12.88
C THR A 64 15.20 -0.44 11.84
N ASN A 65 14.47 0.67 11.83
CA ASN A 65 14.53 1.72 10.81
C ASN A 65 14.40 1.17 9.36
N SER A 66 13.63 0.10 9.19
CA SER A 66 13.45 -0.58 7.91
C SER A 66 12.04 -0.42 7.37
N THR A 67 11.88 -0.62 6.07
CA THR A 67 10.60 -0.52 5.39
C THR A 67 10.35 -1.76 4.55
N SER A 68 9.14 -2.31 4.66
CA SER A 68 8.64 -3.38 3.80
C SER A 68 7.43 -2.89 3.02
N ALA A 69 7.21 -3.49 1.85
CA ALA A 69 6.06 -3.19 1.02
C ALA A 69 5.53 -4.49 0.40
N GLU A 70 4.22 -4.66 0.39
CA GLU A 70 3.53 -5.78 -0.24
C GLU A 70 2.26 -5.29 -0.93
N ILE A 71 1.89 -5.97 -2.02
CA ILE A 71 0.72 -5.64 -2.81
C ILE A 71 -0.47 -6.43 -2.26
N VAL A 72 -1.53 -5.73 -1.90
CA VAL A 72 -2.72 -6.28 -1.28
C VAL A 72 -3.96 -5.86 -2.05
N LYS A 73 -5.04 -6.57 -1.81
CA LYS A 73 -6.39 -6.15 -2.15
C LYS A 73 -7.18 -5.92 -0.87
N ILE A 74 -8.00 -4.88 -0.86
CA ILE A 74 -8.79 -4.48 0.30
C ILE A 74 -10.25 -4.44 -0.12
N ASN A 75 -11.13 -5.00 0.69
CA ASN A 75 -12.55 -5.02 0.41
C ASN A 75 -13.14 -3.60 0.49
N LEU A 76 -13.91 -3.20 -0.53
CA LEU A 76 -14.55 -1.90 -0.65
C LEU A 76 -15.56 -1.64 0.49
N ASN A 77 -16.20 -2.69 0.99
CA ASN A 77 -17.23 -2.60 2.03
C ASN A 77 -16.70 -2.93 3.43
N ASN A 78 -15.50 -3.50 3.54
CA ASN A 78 -14.88 -3.86 4.81
C ASN A 78 -13.37 -3.61 4.76
N SER A 79 -12.93 -2.43 5.21
CA SER A 79 -11.51 -2.05 5.18
C SER A 79 -10.59 -2.94 6.04
N SER A 80 -11.14 -3.76 6.93
CA SER A 80 -10.40 -4.75 7.73
C SER A 80 -10.12 -6.05 6.98
N ASP A 81 -10.87 -6.35 5.92
CA ASP A 81 -10.63 -7.48 5.03
C ASP A 81 -9.55 -7.11 4.01
N VAL A 82 -8.31 -7.42 4.40
CA VAL A 82 -7.09 -7.19 3.61
C VAL A 82 -6.50 -8.54 3.23
N GLN A 83 -6.31 -8.76 1.93
CA GLN A 83 -5.76 -10.01 1.40
C GLN A 83 -4.51 -9.72 0.58
N ARG A 84 -3.48 -10.54 0.79
CA ARG A 84 -2.26 -10.49 -0.01
C ARG A 84 -2.55 -11.00 -1.42
N ILE A 85 -1.98 -10.35 -2.44
CA ILE A 85 -2.02 -10.87 -3.82
C ILE A 85 -0.84 -11.84 -4.01
N ASP A 86 -1.08 -13.08 -4.41
CA ASP A 86 -0.02 -14.10 -4.42
C ASP A 86 1.13 -13.78 -5.40
N ASN A 87 0.81 -13.30 -6.60
CA ASN A 87 1.79 -13.05 -7.65
C ASN A 87 2.47 -11.66 -7.53
N GLN A 88 3.11 -11.41 -6.38
CA GLN A 88 3.74 -10.12 -6.05
C GLN A 88 4.68 -9.61 -7.14
N ASN A 89 5.53 -10.46 -7.69
CA ASN A 89 6.55 -10.05 -8.67
C ASN A 89 5.93 -9.60 -10.00
N ALA A 90 4.98 -10.38 -10.54
CA ALA A 90 4.33 -10.00 -11.80
C ALA A 90 3.52 -8.71 -11.63
N VAL A 91 2.80 -8.59 -10.52
CA VAL A 91 1.97 -7.40 -10.25
C VAL A 91 2.83 -6.17 -10.00
N ARG A 92 3.94 -6.29 -9.25
CA ARG A 92 4.89 -5.19 -9.03
C ARG A 92 5.43 -4.64 -10.34
N SER A 93 5.74 -5.49 -11.31
CA SER A 93 6.24 -5.06 -12.62
C SER A 93 5.25 -4.20 -13.42
N LYS A 94 3.96 -4.22 -13.07
CA LYS A 94 2.89 -3.43 -13.70
C LYS A 94 2.61 -2.11 -12.98
N ILE A 95 3.14 -1.93 -11.77
CA ILE A 95 2.93 -0.73 -10.97
C ILE A 95 4.01 0.29 -11.30
N LYS A 96 3.60 1.38 -11.95
CA LYS A 96 4.46 2.54 -12.24
C LYS A 96 4.93 3.15 -10.93
N SER A 97 6.25 3.38 -10.83
CA SER A 97 6.89 4.04 -9.69
C SER A 97 6.58 3.41 -8.32
N PHE A 98 6.48 2.08 -8.26
CA PHE A 98 6.24 1.35 -7.01
C PHE A 98 7.13 1.82 -5.84
N ASP A 99 8.42 2.07 -6.11
CA ASP A 99 9.39 2.40 -5.06
C ASP A 99 9.15 3.75 -4.38
N ASN A 100 8.25 4.60 -4.91
CA ASN A 100 7.88 5.87 -4.26
C ASN A 100 7.30 5.65 -2.86
N VAL A 101 6.62 4.52 -2.62
CA VAL A 101 6.03 4.19 -1.31
C VAL A 101 7.05 4.19 -0.17
N TYR A 102 8.31 3.83 -0.45
CA TYR A 102 9.38 3.81 0.54
C TYR A 102 9.80 5.21 0.98
N SER A 103 9.64 6.21 0.11
CA SER A 103 9.85 7.62 0.44
C SER A 103 8.63 8.18 1.17
N TRP A 104 7.43 7.94 0.63
CA TRP A 104 6.17 8.43 1.20
C TRP A 104 5.98 7.98 2.65
N ILE A 105 6.21 6.70 2.96
CA ILE A 105 6.01 6.19 4.32
C ILE A 105 6.96 6.85 5.33
N LYS A 106 8.14 7.29 4.89
CA LYS A 106 9.10 8.00 5.74
C LYS A 106 8.67 9.44 6.02
N ALA A 107 7.90 10.06 5.12
CA ALA A 107 7.27 11.35 5.34
C ALA A 107 6.01 11.19 6.21
N ASP A 108 5.14 10.25 5.86
CA ASP A 108 3.85 10.03 6.51
C ASP A 108 3.99 9.59 7.97
N LYS A 109 5.06 8.84 8.29
CA LYS A 109 5.29 8.38 9.66
C LYS A 109 5.46 9.51 10.69
N VAL A 110 5.77 10.73 10.26
CA VAL A 110 5.92 11.89 11.15
C VAL A 110 4.55 12.40 11.62
N ASN A 111 3.49 12.12 10.86
CA ASN A 111 2.13 12.58 11.13
C ASN A 111 1.34 11.67 12.10
N ILE A 112 1.97 10.61 12.63
CA ILE A 112 1.34 9.59 13.50
C ILE A 112 1.06 10.07 14.94
N LYS A 113 0.97 11.37 15.21
CA LYS A 113 0.96 11.91 16.59
C LYS A 113 -0.25 11.49 17.49
N TYR A 114 -1.17 10.62 17.05
CA TYR A 114 -2.44 10.37 17.75
C TYR A 114 -2.94 8.91 17.75
N PHE A 115 -2.09 7.94 18.08
CA PHE A 115 -2.60 6.66 18.62
C PHE A 115 -2.56 6.75 20.16
N LYS A 116 -3.49 7.50 20.74
CA LYS A 116 -3.86 7.42 22.16
C LYS A 116 -5.16 6.64 22.27
#